data_AF-A0A953Y8P3-F1
#
_entry.id   AF-A0A953Y8P3-F1
#
_cell.length_a   1.000
_cell.length_b   1.000
_cell.length_c   1.000
_cell.angle_alpha   90.00
_cell.angle_beta   90.00
_cell.angle_gamma   90.00
#
_symmetry.space_group_name_H-M   'P 1'
#
loop_
_entity.id
_entity.type
_entity.pdbx_description
1 polymer ?
#
loop_
_entity_poly.entity_id
_entity_poly.type
_entity_poly.pdbx_seq_one_letter_code
_entity_poly.pdbx_strand_id
1 'polypeptide(L)'
;MATPRRGISLPPPWIRPEPLALFGSRARGTVPTAPQLEPLDQWRLFPEGSTRYLDIETTGLARNARITVVGISDGRRTQTLVAGRTLTAEALRRALAGATLLVTFNGDRFDLPRLRAAFPQLDWTVPHFDLAREGHRVGLGGGLKALQRDLDLPRDPEIASCDGSVAPGLWAEAQAGDARSLARLRRYCRADVEALVHLAPEVFTRLAKRGRSAAR
;
A
#
# COMPACT_ATOMS: atom_id res chain seq x y z
N MET A 1 -3.79 -45.21 15.54
CA MET A 1 -4.04 -43.79 15.87
C MET A 1 -2.70 -43.06 15.95
N ALA A 2 -2.38 -42.21 14.97
CA ALA A 2 -1.34 -41.19 15.05
C ALA A 2 -1.56 -40.17 13.93
N THR A 3 -1.81 -38.92 14.30
CA THR A 3 -2.07 -37.78 13.40
C THR A 3 -0.73 -37.18 12.93
N PRO A 4 -0.53 -36.86 11.64
CA PRO A 4 0.66 -36.12 11.23
C PRO A 4 0.47 -34.62 11.49
N ARG A 5 1.48 -34.02 12.13
CA ARG A 5 1.57 -32.59 12.44
C ARG A 5 1.67 -31.77 11.14
N ARG A 6 0.83 -30.75 11.01
CA ARG A 6 0.91 -29.75 9.94
C ARG A 6 2.18 -28.91 10.13
N GLY A 7 3.07 -28.96 9.15
CA GLY A 7 4.25 -28.08 9.07
C GLY A 7 3.82 -26.63 8.92
N ILE A 8 4.36 -25.76 9.77
CA ILE A 8 4.25 -24.31 9.63
C ILE A 8 5.16 -23.92 8.46
N SER A 9 4.56 -23.43 7.38
CA SER A 9 5.31 -22.87 6.24
C SER A 9 6.06 -21.63 6.71
N LEU A 10 7.39 -21.68 6.68
CA LEU A 10 8.23 -20.51 6.85
C LEU A 10 8.00 -19.53 5.67
N PRO A 11 8.04 -18.20 5.88
CA PRO A 11 8.02 -17.24 4.79
C PRO A 11 9.28 -17.38 3.90
N PRO A 12 9.20 -17.04 2.61
CA PRO A 12 10.31 -17.15 1.67
C PRO A 12 11.50 -16.23 2.04
N PRO A 13 12.74 -16.59 1.62
CA PRO A 13 13.99 -16.05 2.17
C PRO A 13 14.29 -14.57 1.89
N TRP A 14 13.46 -13.89 1.10
CA TRP A 14 13.60 -12.46 0.78
C TRP A 14 12.81 -11.53 1.73
N ILE A 15 12.11 -12.09 2.73
CA ILE A 15 11.56 -11.31 3.86
C ILE A 15 12.55 -11.40 5.03
N ARG A 16 13.61 -10.60 4.96
CA ARG A 16 14.36 -10.18 6.15
C ARG A 16 14.29 -8.66 6.21
N PRO A 17 13.48 -8.06 7.10
CA PRO A 17 13.66 -6.66 7.41
C PRO A 17 14.96 -6.56 8.21
N GLU A 18 16.05 -6.15 7.55
CA GLU A 18 17.13 -5.45 8.26
C GLU A 18 16.47 -4.26 8.97
N PRO A 19 16.67 -4.08 10.29
CA PRO A 19 16.23 -2.85 10.93
C PRO A 19 16.96 -1.68 10.24
N LEU A 20 16.21 -0.73 9.71
CA LEU A 20 16.72 0.56 9.23
C LEU A 20 17.39 1.30 10.40
N ALA A 21 18.62 0.94 10.72
CA ALA A 21 19.50 1.64 11.65
C ALA A 21 20.12 2.82 10.91
N LEU A 22 19.31 3.84 10.59
CA LEU A 22 19.77 5.03 9.89
C LEU A 22 19.21 6.31 10.46
N PHE A 23 19.18 6.48 11.79
CA PHE A 23 19.09 7.82 12.38
C PHE A 23 19.94 7.92 13.65
N GLY A 24 21.09 8.59 13.52
CA GLY A 24 21.82 9.12 14.65
C GLY A 24 20.98 10.17 15.36
N SER A 25 20.90 10.04 16.68
CA SER A 25 20.27 10.99 17.60
C SER A 25 20.64 12.45 17.27
N ARG A 26 19.65 13.29 16.94
CA ARG A 26 19.70 14.73 17.25
C ARG A 26 18.34 15.43 17.19
N ALA A 27 18.12 16.21 18.25
CA ALA A 27 17.14 17.28 18.51
C ALA A 27 15.64 16.92 18.49
N ARG A 28 15.07 16.76 19.70
CA ARG A 28 13.64 16.74 19.99
C ARG A 28 13.00 18.09 19.65
N GLY A 29 12.60 18.27 18.39
CA GLY A 29 11.49 19.17 18.04
C GLY A 29 10.19 18.39 18.17
N THR A 30 9.13 19.01 18.67
CA THR A 30 7.79 18.38 18.73
C THR A 30 7.32 18.05 17.31
N VAL A 31 7.14 16.76 17.02
CA VAL A 31 6.50 16.29 15.79
C VAL A 31 5.05 16.78 15.81
N PRO A 32 4.59 17.56 14.82
CA PRO A 32 3.21 18.03 14.77
C PRO A 32 2.22 16.87 14.77
N THR A 33 1.07 17.03 15.42
CA THR A 33 0.00 16.02 15.36
C THR A 33 -0.79 16.16 14.05
N ALA A 34 -1.37 15.05 13.59
CA ALA A 34 -2.16 14.92 12.36
C ALA A 34 -3.12 16.09 12.01
N PRO A 35 -3.93 16.65 12.93
CA PRO A 35 -4.90 17.70 12.59
C PRO A 35 -4.28 19.08 12.30
N GLN A 36 -2.96 19.24 12.38
CA GLN A 36 -2.26 20.52 12.18
C GLN A 36 -1.53 20.62 10.83
N LEU A 37 -1.59 19.58 9.99
CA LEU A 37 -0.85 19.53 8.73
C LEU A 37 -1.80 19.65 7.53
N GLU A 38 -1.48 20.60 6.65
CA GLU A 38 -2.07 20.67 5.31
C GLU A 38 -1.83 19.35 4.54
N PRO A 39 -2.71 18.95 3.61
CA PRO A 39 -2.57 17.68 2.88
C PRO A 39 -1.19 17.46 2.24
N LEU A 40 -0.53 18.53 1.79
CA LEU A 40 0.81 18.49 1.17
C LEU A 40 1.98 18.36 2.15
N ASP A 41 1.72 18.41 3.47
CA ASP A 41 2.69 18.25 4.53
C ASP A 41 2.48 16.97 5.36
N GLN A 42 1.38 16.23 5.13
CA GLN A 42 1.07 14.99 5.86
C GLN A 42 2.14 13.88 5.68
N TRP A 43 2.92 13.92 4.60
CA TRP A 43 4.09 13.04 4.41
C TRP A 43 5.14 13.17 5.51
N ARG A 44 5.18 14.30 6.25
CA ARG A 44 6.11 14.52 7.37
C ARG A 44 5.84 13.62 8.58
N LEU A 45 4.68 12.96 8.63
CA LEU A 45 4.36 11.97 9.66
C LEU A 45 5.10 10.64 9.45
N PHE A 46 5.71 10.43 8.28
CA PHE A 46 6.59 9.31 7.99
C PHE A 46 8.03 9.61 8.46
N PRO A 47 8.82 8.63 8.94
CA PRO A 47 8.48 7.23 9.19
C PRO A 47 7.95 6.95 10.61
N GLU A 48 7.80 7.98 11.44
CA GLU A 48 7.56 7.81 12.89
C GLU A 48 6.13 7.33 13.22
N GLY A 49 5.18 7.52 12.30
CA GLY A 49 3.80 7.07 12.46
C GLY A 49 3.59 5.55 12.25
N SER A 50 2.53 5.03 12.88
CA SER A 50 1.98 3.69 12.58
C SER A 50 1.36 3.71 11.18
N THR A 51 2.16 3.38 10.19
CA THR A 51 1.80 3.47 8.77
C THR A 51 1.01 2.24 8.33
N ARG A 52 -0.01 2.45 7.47
CA ARG A 52 -0.64 1.37 6.69
C ARG A 52 -0.50 1.67 5.21
N TYR A 53 -0.01 0.69 4.47
CA TYR A 53 0.10 0.73 3.02
C TYR A 53 -1.12 0.05 2.43
N LEU A 54 -1.75 0.68 1.45
CA LEU A 54 -3.01 0.23 0.89
C LEU A 54 -3.04 0.38 -0.62
N ASP A 55 -3.64 -0.62 -1.27
CA ASP A 55 -3.93 -0.65 -2.71
C ASP A 55 -5.24 -1.44 -2.92
N ILE A 56 -5.97 -1.13 -4.00
CA ILE A 56 -7.21 -1.83 -4.36
C ILE A 56 -7.18 -2.36 -5.80
N GLU A 57 -7.85 -3.49 -5.98
CA GLU A 57 -8.27 -3.98 -7.28
C GLU A 57 -9.76 -3.72 -7.47
N THR A 58 -10.16 -3.40 -8.70
CA THR A 58 -11.56 -3.10 -9.03
C THR A 58 -12.00 -3.84 -10.29
N THR A 59 -13.31 -3.90 -10.53
CA THR A 59 -13.87 -4.42 -11.79
C THR A 59 -13.63 -3.50 -13.00
N GLY A 60 -12.84 -2.43 -12.86
CA GLY A 60 -12.56 -1.45 -13.90
C GLY A 60 -12.30 -0.04 -13.36
N LEU A 61 -12.04 0.90 -14.28
CA LEU A 61 -11.63 2.26 -13.93
C LEU A 61 -12.78 3.24 -13.71
N ALA A 62 -14.02 2.86 -14.04
CA ALA A 62 -15.19 3.70 -13.83
C ALA A 62 -15.42 4.00 -12.34
N ARG A 63 -16.08 5.13 -12.03
CA ARG A 63 -16.32 5.56 -10.64
C ARG A 63 -17.24 4.60 -9.88
N ASN A 64 -18.13 3.92 -10.58
CA ASN A 64 -19.05 2.91 -10.05
C ASN A 64 -18.49 1.48 -10.10
N ALA A 65 -17.23 1.28 -10.54
CA ALA A 65 -16.60 -0.02 -10.51
C ALA A 65 -16.52 -0.55 -9.07
N ARG A 66 -16.75 -1.85 -8.91
CA ARG A 66 -16.76 -2.49 -7.59
C ARG A 66 -15.34 -2.82 -7.16
N ILE A 67 -15.05 -2.64 -5.88
CA ILE A 67 -13.82 -3.12 -5.26
C ILE A 67 -13.88 -4.66 -5.20
N THR A 68 -12.83 -5.32 -5.67
CA THR A 68 -12.71 -6.79 -5.73
C THR A 68 -11.72 -7.32 -4.71
N VAL A 69 -10.57 -6.66 -4.56
CA VAL A 69 -9.53 -6.99 -3.57
C VAL A 69 -9.03 -5.70 -2.93
N VAL A 70 -8.75 -5.75 -1.62
CA VAL A 70 -8.02 -4.70 -0.90
C VAL A 70 -6.77 -5.32 -0.29
N GLY A 71 -5.60 -4.80 -0.65
CA GLY A 71 -4.33 -5.16 -0.07
C GLY A 71 -3.98 -4.18 1.05
N ILE A 72 -3.50 -4.68 2.18
CA ILE A 72 -3.13 -3.85 3.34
C ILE A 72 -1.88 -4.40 3.98
N SER A 73 -0.90 -3.54 4.24
CA SER A 73 0.34 -3.87 4.95
C SER A 73 0.58 -2.94 6.13
N ASP A 74 1.09 -3.48 7.23
CA ASP A 74 1.64 -2.71 8.36
C ASP A 74 3.14 -2.43 8.20
N GLY A 75 3.71 -2.71 7.03
CA GLY A 75 5.13 -2.64 6.74
C GLY A 75 5.91 -3.91 7.07
N ARG A 76 5.30 -4.89 7.75
CA ARG A 76 5.89 -6.20 8.06
C ARG A 76 5.10 -7.36 7.47
N ARG A 77 3.77 -7.29 7.53
CA ARG A 77 2.85 -8.31 7.04
C ARG A 77 1.83 -7.68 6.12
N THR A 78 1.64 -8.31 4.97
CA THR A 78 0.63 -7.91 3.99
C THR A 78 -0.47 -8.95 3.95
N GLN A 79 -1.71 -8.47 4.03
CA GLN A 79 -2.91 -9.28 3.87
C GLN A 79 -3.76 -8.75 2.71
N THR A 80 -4.56 -9.64 2.12
CA THR A 80 -5.50 -9.32 1.04
C THR A 80 -6.91 -9.69 1.47
N LEU A 81 -7.84 -8.74 1.38
CA LEU A 81 -9.26 -8.94 1.65
C LEU A 81 -10.01 -9.03 0.32
N VAL A 82 -10.86 -10.03 0.14
CA VAL A 82 -11.54 -10.33 -1.14
C VAL A 82 -13.04 -10.11 -1.02
N ALA A 83 -13.62 -9.39 -1.97
CA ALA A 83 -15.06 -9.13 -2.05
C ALA A 83 -15.88 -10.42 -2.03
N GLY A 84 -16.99 -10.41 -1.28
CA GLY A 84 -17.85 -11.59 -1.10
C GLY A 84 -17.22 -12.74 -0.32
N ARG A 85 -15.99 -12.59 0.21
CA ARG A 85 -15.31 -13.61 1.01
C ARG A 85 -14.83 -13.03 2.34
N THR A 86 -13.77 -12.22 2.31
CA THR A 86 -13.09 -11.71 3.52
C THR A 86 -13.14 -10.19 3.64
N LEU A 87 -13.50 -9.48 2.57
CA LEU A 87 -13.65 -8.03 2.57
C LEU A 87 -14.98 -7.64 3.22
N THR A 88 -14.92 -7.38 4.52
CA THR A 88 -16.02 -6.76 5.30
C THR A 88 -15.54 -5.46 5.92
N ALA A 89 -16.48 -4.61 6.34
CA ALA A 89 -16.17 -3.36 7.03
C ALA A 89 -15.38 -3.62 8.32
N GLU A 90 -15.70 -4.68 9.06
CA GLU A 90 -14.99 -5.06 10.29
C GLU A 90 -13.57 -5.55 10.01
N ALA A 91 -13.39 -6.35 8.94
CA ALA A 91 -12.06 -6.80 8.54
C ALA A 91 -11.16 -5.63 8.13
N LEU A 92 -11.71 -4.70 7.35
CA LEU A 92 -11.03 -3.48 6.92
C LEU A 92 -10.72 -2.56 8.11
N ARG A 93 -11.68 -2.35 9.02
CA ARG A 93 -11.49 -1.61 10.27
C ARG A 93 -10.37 -2.20 11.13
N ARG A 94 -10.32 -3.52 11.29
CA ARG A 94 -9.24 -4.20 12.03
C ARG A 94 -7.88 -4.01 11.36
N ALA A 95 -7.83 -4.10 10.04
CA ALA A 95 -6.61 -3.93 9.27
C ALA A 95 -6.02 -2.50 9.39
N LEU A 96 -6.91 -1.50 9.42
CA LEU A 96 -6.56 -0.08 9.55
C LEU A 96 -6.44 0.40 11.01
N ALA A 97 -6.71 -0.46 11.99
CA ALA A 97 -6.70 -0.08 13.39
C ALA A 97 -5.32 0.45 13.82
N GLY A 98 -5.34 1.61 14.49
CA GLY A 98 -4.14 2.29 14.97
C GLY A 98 -3.27 2.89 13.87
N ALA A 99 -3.78 3.02 12.64
CA ALA A 99 -3.08 3.76 11.59
C ALA A 99 -3.04 5.26 11.93
N THR A 100 -1.86 5.85 11.92
CA THR A 100 -1.67 7.30 12.03
C THR A 100 -1.30 7.94 10.68
N LEU A 101 -1.03 7.10 9.68
CA LEU A 101 -0.73 7.49 8.31
C LEU A 101 -1.16 6.38 7.35
N LEU A 102 -1.90 6.74 6.29
CA LEU A 102 -2.14 5.87 5.14
C LEU A 102 -1.15 6.21 4.03
N VAL A 103 -0.60 5.20 3.38
CA VAL A 103 0.26 5.32 2.21
C VAL A 103 -0.37 4.56 1.05
N THR A 104 -0.51 5.23 -0.09
CA THR A 104 -1.05 4.62 -1.33
C THR A 104 -0.26 5.14 -2.54
N PHE A 105 -0.54 4.60 -3.73
CA PHE A 105 -0.05 5.15 -4.99
C PHE A 105 -1.23 5.66 -5.83
N ASN A 106 -1.34 6.98 -6.04
CA ASN A 106 -2.47 7.61 -6.74
C ASN A 106 -3.84 7.37 -6.06
N GLY A 107 -3.82 7.17 -4.74
CA GLY A 107 -5.02 6.83 -3.98
C GLY A 107 -5.94 8.01 -3.71
N ASP A 108 -5.45 9.25 -3.79
CA ASP A 108 -6.32 10.43 -3.70
C ASP A 108 -7.34 10.48 -4.83
N ARG A 109 -6.92 10.05 -6.03
CA ARG A 109 -7.74 10.06 -7.24
C ARG A 109 -8.47 8.75 -7.47
N PHE A 110 -7.99 7.64 -6.89
CA PHE A 110 -8.47 6.31 -7.23
C PHE A 110 -8.99 5.51 -6.02
N ASP A 111 -8.10 5.12 -5.11
CA ASP A 111 -8.38 4.19 -4.01
C ASP A 111 -9.34 4.78 -2.96
N LEU A 112 -8.97 5.91 -2.36
CA LEU A 112 -9.68 6.49 -1.23
C LEU A 112 -11.10 6.93 -1.60
N PRO A 113 -11.38 7.56 -2.76
CA PRO A 113 -12.75 7.85 -3.16
C PRO A 113 -13.64 6.62 -3.25
N ARG A 114 -13.12 5.48 -3.73
CA ARG A 114 -13.87 4.23 -3.86
C ARG A 114 -14.08 3.56 -2.51
N LEU A 115 -13.05 3.52 -1.68
CA LEU A 115 -13.14 2.98 -0.33
C LEU A 115 -14.11 3.77 0.54
N ARG A 116 -14.10 5.11 0.46
CA ARG A 116 -15.07 5.99 1.14
C ARG A 116 -16.50 5.72 0.67
N ALA A 117 -16.72 5.52 -0.63
CA ALA A 117 -18.04 5.22 -1.16
C ALA A 117 -18.54 3.82 -0.78
N ALA A 118 -17.64 2.82 -0.76
CA ALA A 118 -17.99 1.43 -0.46
C ALA A 118 -18.10 1.15 1.06
N PHE A 119 -17.36 1.89 1.88
CA PHE A 119 -17.31 1.73 3.35
C PHE A 119 -17.41 3.10 4.05
N PRO A 120 -18.53 3.84 3.89
CA PRO A 120 -18.70 5.17 4.45
C PRO A 120 -18.70 5.21 6.00
N GLN A 121 -18.93 4.07 6.64
CA GLN A 121 -18.91 3.91 8.09
C GLN A 121 -17.51 3.84 8.71
N LEU A 122 -16.46 3.78 7.90
CA LEU A 122 -15.07 3.78 8.37
C LEU A 122 -14.51 5.19 8.43
N ASP A 123 -13.57 5.39 9.33
CA ASP A 123 -12.83 6.65 9.43
C ASP A 123 -11.77 6.73 8.34
N TRP A 124 -11.97 7.65 7.41
CA TRP A 124 -11.05 7.96 6.30
C TRP A 124 -10.39 9.34 6.46
N THR A 125 -10.38 9.88 7.69
CA THR A 125 -9.71 11.15 8.06
C THR A 125 -8.26 10.98 8.48
N VAL A 126 -7.79 9.72 8.59
CA VAL A 126 -6.37 9.40 8.82
C VAL A 126 -5.51 10.14 7.77
N PRO A 127 -4.44 10.84 8.18
CA PRO A 127 -3.52 11.50 7.26
C PRO A 127 -3.05 10.57 6.16
N HIS A 128 -2.75 11.14 5.00
CA HIS A 128 -2.47 10.39 3.79
C HIS A 128 -1.23 10.88 3.07
N PHE A 129 -0.39 9.93 2.70
CA PHE A 129 0.82 10.13 1.91
C PHE A 129 0.67 9.40 0.57
N ASP A 130 0.21 10.14 -0.44
CA ASP A 130 0.09 9.65 -1.82
C ASP A 130 1.44 9.71 -2.55
N LEU A 131 2.03 8.54 -2.80
CA LEU A 131 3.36 8.45 -3.41
C LEU A 131 3.41 8.94 -4.86
N ALA A 132 2.29 8.93 -5.59
CA ALA A 132 2.27 9.43 -6.96
C ALA A 132 2.30 10.96 -6.97
N ARG A 133 1.48 11.61 -6.15
CA ARG A 133 1.47 13.08 -6.02
C ARG A 133 2.80 13.59 -5.50
N GLU A 134 3.27 12.99 -4.41
CA GLU A 134 4.47 13.46 -3.73
C GLU A 134 5.75 13.08 -4.48
N GLY A 135 5.78 11.90 -5.12
CA GLY A 135 6.86 11.49 -6.01
C GLY A 135 7.07 12.46 -7.17
N HIS A 136 5.99 12.92 -7.80
CA HIS A 136 6.07 13.90 -8.89
C HIS A 136 6.77 15.20 -8.45
N ARG A 137 6.57 15.64 -7.20
CA ARG A 137 7.26 16.83 -6.65
C ARG A 137 8.77 16.66 -6.53
N VAL A 138 9.28 15.44 -6.56
CA VAL A 138 10.72 15.15 -6.42
C VAL A 138 11.29 14.47 -7.67
N GLY A 139 10.62 14.62 -8.81
CA GLY A 139 11.09 14.11 -10.10
C GLY A 139 10.86 12.61 -10.30
N LEU A 140 10.08 11.95 -9.45
CA LEU A 140 9.66 10.55 -9.62
C LEU A 140 8.29 10.53 -10.30
N GLY A 141 8.29 10.33 -11.62
CA GLY A 141 7.08 10.26 -12.44
C GLY A 141 6.78 8.84 -12.95
N GLY A 142 5.61 8.68 -13.58
CA GLY A 142 5.18 7.41 -14.16
C GLY A 142 4.35 6.54 -13.20
N GLY A 143 4.03 5.33 -13.64
CA GLY A 143 3.28 4.36 -12.84
C GLY A 143 4.17 3.62 -11.85
N LEU A 144 3.56 2.99 -10.83
CA LEU A 144 4.27 2.23 -9.78
C LEU A 144 5.28 1.23 -10.36
N LYS A 145 4.90 0.49 -11.42
CA LYS A 145 5.77 -0.49 -12.07
C LYS A 145 6.99 0.14 -12.75
N ALA A 146 6.83 1.34 -13.32
CA ALA A 146 7.95 2.06 -13.90
C ALA A 146 8.92 2.50 -12.81
N LEU A 147 8.41 3.10 -11.73
CA LEU A 147 9.21 3.51 -10.59
C LEU A 147 9.93 2.35 -9.90
N GLN A 148 9.28 1.18 -9.77
CA GLN A 148 9.94 -0.02 -9.24
C GLN A 148 11.14 -0.41 -10.11
N ARG A 149 11.02 -0.34 -11.43
CA ARG A 149 12.13 -0.65 -12.34
C ARG A 149 13.24 0.40 -12.24
N ASP A 150 12.86 1.68 -12.30
CA ASP A 150 13.81 2.80 -12.35
C ASP A 150 14.62 2.93 -11.04
N LEU A 151 14.05 2.44 -9.93
CA LEU A 151 14.65 2.46 -8.59
C LEU A 151 15.15 1.08 -8.12
N ASP A 152 15.16 0.06 -9.01
CA ASP A 152 15.56 -1.32 -8.72
C ASP A 152 14.88 -1.90 -7.45
N LEU A 153 13.59 -1.63 -7.30
CA LEU A 153 12.79 -2.12 -6.18
C LEU A 153 12.36 -3.57 -6.43
N PRO A 154 12.27 -4.39 -5.36
CA PRO A 154 11.83 -5.77 -5.48
C PRO A 154 10.47 -5.89 -6.18
N ARG A 155 10.37 -6.85 -7.09
CA ARG A 155 9.12 -7.28 -7.69
C ARG A 155 9.12 -8.77 -7.87
N ASP A 156 7.98 -9.38 -7.58
CA ASP A 156 7.80 -10.81 -7.75
C ASP A 156 7.89 -11.18 -9.26
N PRO A 157 8.83 -12.06 -9.66
CA PRO A 157 9.07 -12.39 -11.07
C PRO A 157 7.85 -12.97 -11.78
N GLU A 158 6.99 -13.70 -11.06
CA GLU A 158 5.83 -14.38 -11.65
C GLU A 158 4.69 -13.41 -12.02
N ILE A 159 4.79 -12.15 -11.59
CA ILE A 159 3.84 -11.07 -11.89
C ILE A 159 4.51 -9.86 -12.55
N ALA A 160 5.78 -9.99 -12.93
CA ALA A 160 6.58 -8.90 -13.51
C ALA A 160 6.09 -8.48 -14.91
N SER A 161 5.46 -9.41 -15.65
CA SER A 161 5.06 -9.21 -17.05
C SER A 161 3.64 -8.70 -17.26
N CYS A 162 2.84 -8.53 -16.20
CA CYS A 162 1.42 -8.17 -16.34
C CYS A 162 1.14 -6.79 -15.74
N ASP A 163 0.27 -6.03 -16.39
CA ASP A 163 -0.20 -4.71 -15.97
C ASP A 163 -1.47 -4.80 -15.09
N GLY A 164 -2.01 -3.69 -14.60
CA GLY A 164 -3.28 -3.68 -13.86
C GLY A 164 -4.51 -3.87 -14.76
N SER A 165 -4.36 -3.86 -16.08
CA SER A 165 -5.49 -3.97 -17.02
C SER A 165 -6.11 -5.36 -17.03
N VAL A 166 -5.37 -6.37 -16.58
CA VAL A 166 -5.85 -7.76 -16.50
C VAL A 166 -6.77 -8.02 -15.28
N ALA A 167 -6.78 -7.13 -14.28
CA ALA A 167 -7.48 -7.36 -13.02
C ALA A 167 -9.00 -7.61 -13.19
N PRO A 168 -9.74 -6.87 -14.03
CA PRO A 168 -11.16 -7.15 -14.28
C PRO A 168 -11.40 -8.53 -14.89
N GLY A 169 -10.53 -8.98 -15.81
CA GLY A 169 -10.62 -10.30 -16.44
C GLY A 169 -10.37 -11.42 -15.44
N LEU A 170 -9.32 -11.32 -14.62
CA LEU A 170 -9.02 -12.28 -13.57
C LEU A 170 -10.14 -12.37 -12.53
N TRP A 171 -10.80 -11.25 -12.23
CA TRP A 171 -11.96 -11.25 -11.37
C TRP A 171 -13.15 -11.99 -12.00
N ALA A 172 -13.43 -11.78 -13.28
CA ALA A 172 -14.50 -12.48 -13.99
C ALA A 172 -14.27 -14.00 -14.00
N GLU A 173 -13.05 -14.44 -14.31
CA GLU A 173 -12.65 -15.86 -14.26
C GLU A 173 -12.78 -16.44 -12.84
N ALA A 174 -12.33 -15.69 -11.82
CA ALA A 174 -12.47 -16.10 -10.42
C ALA A 174 -13.93 -16.28 -10.00
N GLN A 175 -14.82 -15.41 -10.49
CA GLN A 175 -16.27 -15.51 -10.24
C GLN A 175 -16.89 -16.69 -11.00
N ALA A 176 -16.31 -17.11 -12.13
CA ALA A 176 -16.67 -18.33 -12.84
C ALA A 176 -16.10 -19.61 -12.18
N GLY A 177 -15.37 -19.48 -11.07
CA GLY A 177 -14.84 -20.60 -10.29
C GLY A 177 -13.34 -20.86 -10.45
N ASP A 178 -12.61 -20.06 -11.24
CA ASP A 178 -11.17 -20.24 -11.39
C ASP A 178 -10.40 -19.75 -10.15
N ALA A 179 -10.01 -20.70 -9.30
CA ALA A 179 -9.21 -20.42 -8.11
C ALA A 179 -7.81 -19.87 -8.43
N ARG A 180 -7.23 -20.17 -9.60
CA ARG A 180 -5.91 -19.67 -10.01
C ARG A 180 -5.99 -18.19 -10.36
N SER A 181 -7.04 -17.75 -11.06
CA SER A 181 -7.24 -16.33 -11.36
C SER A 181 -7.43 -15.50 -10.11
N LEU A 182 -8.16 -16.01 -9.11
CA LEU A 182 -8.26 -15.36 -7.80
C LEU A 182 -6.92 -15.29 -7.07
N ALA A 183 -6.16 -16.38 -7.06
CA ALA A 183 -4.83 -16.42 -6.42
C ALA A 183 -3.89 -15.39 -7.08
N ARG A 184 -3.94 -15.28 -8.41
CA ARG A 184 -3.15 -14.33 -9.18
C ARG A 184 -3.56 -12.88 -8.91
N LEU A 185 -4.86 -12.57 -8.89
CA LEU A 185 -5.38 -11.25 -8.54
C LEU A 185 -4.92 -10.80 -7.14
N ARG A 186 -5.00 -11.70 -6.15
CA ARG A 186 -4.50 -11.42 -4.80
C ARG A 186 -2.99 -11.18 -4.78
N ARG A 187 -2.22 -11.91 -5.59
CA ARG A 187 -0.77 -11.75 -5.67
C ARG A 187 -0.37 -10.40 -6.27
N TYR A 188 -1.10 -9.92 -7.28
CA TYR A 188 -0.88 -8.58 -7.84
C TYR A 188 -1.08 -7.49 -6.78
N CYS A 189 -2.26 -7.45 -6.18
CA CYS A 189 -2.57 -6.47 -5.15
C CYS A 189 -1.58 -6.53 -3.97
N ARG A 190 -1.20 -7.74 -3.53
CA ARG A 190 -0.18 -7.92 -2.48
C ARG A 190 1.16 -7.29 -2.88
N ALA A 191 1.64 -7.56 -4.09
CA ALA A 191 2.93 -7.07 -4.54
C ALA A 191 2.96 -5.56 -4.77
N ASP A 192 1.85 -4.98 -5.26
CA ASP A 192 1.75 -3.53 -5.43
C ASP A 192 1.74 -2.84 -4.05
N VAL A 193 1.09 -3.40 -3.02
CA VAL A 193 1.22 -2.93 -1.62
C VAL A 193 2.64 -3.07 -1.07
N GLU A 194 3.31 -4.20 -1.30
CA GLU A 194 4.69 -4.42 -0.86
C GLU A 194 5.64 -3.42 -1.53
N ALA A 195 5.40 -3.07 -2.79
CA ALA A 195 6.16 -2.02 -3.47
C ALA A 195 6.02 -0.65 -2.78
N LEU A 196 4.85 -0.32 -2.22
CA LEU A 196 4.66 0.93 -1.47
C LEU A 196 5.56 1.00 -0.22
N VAL A 197 5.79 -0.14 0.45
CA VAL A 197 6.67 -0.23 1.62
C VAL A 197 8.10 0.17 1.25
N HIS A 198 8.55 -0.18 0.04
CA HIS A 198 9.87 0.17 -0.46
C HIS A 198 9.94 1.57 -1.07
N LEU A 199 8.87 2.02 -1.73
CA LEU A 199 8.84 3.31 -2.42
C LEU A 199 8.68 4.49 -1.45
N ALA A 200 7.93 4.34 -0.35
CA ALA A 200 7.66 5.43 0.58
C ALA A 200 8.93 6.06 1.21
N PRO A 201 9.91 5.28 1.71
CA PRO A 201 11.19 5.82 2.20
C PRO A 201 11.96 6.63 1.15
N GLU A 202 11.87 6.22 -0.12
CA GLU A 202 12.62 6.80 -1.23
C GLU A 202 12.03 8.15 -1.68
N VAL A 203 10.70 8.25 -1.69
CA VAL A 203 9.98 9.52 -1.88
C VAL A 203 10.21 10.45 -0.69
N PHE A 204 10.04 9.96 0.54
CA PHE A 204 10.25 10.73 1.77
C PHE A 204 11.64 11.36 1.83
N THR A 205 12.68 10.57 1.55
CA THR A 205 14.07 11.02 1.61
C THR A 205 14.34 12.17 0.64
N ARG A 206 13.79 12.11 -0.58
CA ARG A 206 13.91 13.22 -1.55
C ARG A 206 13.15 14.47 -1.12
N LEU A 207 11.93 14.32 -0.58
CA LEU A 207 11.15 15.45 -0.08
C LEU A 207 11.89 16.16 1.07
N ALA A 208 12.42 15.40 2.02
CA ALA A 208 13.18 15.92 3.14
C ALA A 208 14.46 16.65 2.69
N LYS A 209 15.16 16.13 1.66
CA LYS A 209 16.31 16.82 1.04
C LYS A 209 15.88 18.14 0.39
N ARG A 210 14.82 18.12 -0.42
CA ARG A 210 14.29 19.32 -1.10
C ARG A 210 13.88 20.41 -0.11
N GLY A 211 13.18 20.05 0.97
CA GLY A 211 12.76 20.99 2.02
C GLY A 211 13.94 21.68 2.73
N ARG A 212 15.05 20.97 2.94
CA ARG A 212 16.28 21.56 3.49
C ARG A 212 17.00 22.49 2.51
N SER A 213 16.95 22.20 1.21
CA SER A 213 17.55 23.05 0.18
C SER A 213 16.76 24.34 -0.07
N ALA A 214 15.44 24.33 0.11
CA ALA A 214 14.60 25.51 -0.05
C ALA A 214 14.57 26.46 1.18
N ALA A 215 15.09 26.00 2.33
CA ALA A 215 15.18 26.76 3.57
C ALA A 215 16.56 27.40 3.81
N ARG A 216 17.47 27.29 2.84
CA ARG A 216 18.78 27.96 2.80
C ARG A 216 18.74 29.08 1.77
#